data_AF-A0A6N4WI36-F1
#
_entry.id   AF-A0A6N4WI36-F1
#
_cell.length_a   1.000
_cell.length_b   1.000
_cell.length_c   1.000
_cell.angle_alpha   90.00
_cell.angle_beta   90.00
_cell.angle_gamma   90.00
#
_symmetry.space_group_name_H-M   'P 1'
#
loop_
_entity.id
_entity.type
_entity.pdbx_description
1 polymer ?
#
loop_
_entity_poly.entity_id
_entity_poly.type
_entity_poly.pdbx_seq_one_letter_code
_entity_poly.pdbx_strand_id
1 'polypeptide(L)'
;MSAPDLDCWQLRARFAAALSAMYGAEVPAYTTLVEVSEAVNRDYVAAHAEAERLGSLQRVTAERHGAIRVGSPAELTAVADLFAAFGMYPVGFYDLREAASPVPVVSTVFRPVDSKELSRNPFRVFTSMLATRDARFFDEDLAGRVTTFLDRRQLFDPALIAQARQIAADGGCTGEAGEDFVARAVASFALSGEPVDRAWYGELSAISAVAADIAGVSTTHINHLTPRVLDIDDLYRRMSQRGIAMIDAIQGPPRWTGPDVLLRQTSFRALAEPRLFREADGTVAEGTLRVRFGEVEARGLALTRKGRERFDAAMAAPDPAAVWGEYFPDNDADMASQGLAYYRQGDPSSPVVYEDFLPASAAGIFRSNLDADTEAAAVIDRSGYTLDWMAEAIGRQVHDPYDLYDATAQEPPA
;
A
#
# COMPACT_ATOMS: atom_id res chain seq x y z
N MET A 1 -10.90 19.29 29.63
CA MET A 1 -9.98 18.71 28.63
C MET A 1 -9.28 19.88 27.98
N SER A 2 -7.95 19.87 27.94
CA SER A 2 -7.16 20.83 27.17
C SER A 2 -7.55 20.72 25.69
N ALA A 3 -7.58 21.84 24.97
CA ALA A 3 -7.77 21.80 23.52
C ALA A 3 -6.63 20.97 22.89
N PRO A 4 -6.90 20.21 21.81
CA PRO A 4 -5.85 19.49 21.10
C PRO A 4 -4.79 20.47 20.60
N ASP A 5 -3.52 20.11 20.76
CA ASP A 5 -2.36 20.84 20.23
C ASP A 5 -1.62 20.03 19.15
N LEU A 6 -2.07 18.79 18.87
CA LEU A 6 -1.68 17.98 17.73
C LEU A 6 -2.89 17.64 16.86
N ASP A 7 -2.84 18.07 15.60
CA ASP A 7 -3.80 17.67 14.57
C ASP A 7 -3.52 16.24 14.08
N CYS A 8 -4.54 15.59 13.50
CA CYS A 8 -4.42 14.26 12.89
C CYS A 8 -3.26 14.14 11.87
N TRP A 9 -2.97 15.18 11.09
CA TRP A 9 -1.87 15.15 10.11
C TRP A 9 -0.49 15.10 10.76
N GLN A 10 -0.34 15.71 11.93
CA GLN A 10 0.92 15.66 12.69
C GLN A 10 1.11 14.28 13.29
N LEU A 11 0.03 13.67 13.81
CA LEU A 11 0.05 12.28 14.25
C LEU A 11 0.41 11.34 13.08
N ARG A 12 -0.19 11.54 11.90
CA ARG A 12 0.12 10.78 10.68
C ARG A 12 1.57 10.89 10.27
N ALA A 13 2.12 12.11 10.27
CA ALA A 13 3.53 12.34 9.95
C ALA A 13 4.48 11.66 10.96
N ARG A 14 4.17 11.75 12.27
CA ARG A 14 4.92 11.07 13.33
C ARG A 14 4.84 9.55 13.20
N PHE A 15 3.65 9.01 12.90
CA PHE A 15 3.42 7.59 12.66
C PHE A 15 4.23 7.09 11.46
N ALA A 16 4.16 7.77 10.32
CA ALA A 16 4.92 7.40 9.12
C ALA A 16 6.44 7.39 9.36
N ALA A 17 6.96 8.39 10.08
CA ALA A 17 8.38 8.48 10.43
C ALA A 17 8.80 7.37 11.41
N ALA A 18 8.03 7.14 12.47
CA ALA A 18 8.31 6.10 13.45
C ALA A 18 8.21 4.69 12.87
N LEU A 19 7.23 4.46 11.99
CA LEU A 19 7.07 3.21 11.25
C LEU A 19 8.26 2.97 10.30
N SER A 20 8.75 4.01 9.64
CA SER A 20 9.95 3.96 8.79
C SER A 20 11.20 3.60 9.59
N ALA A 21 11.37 4.19 10.77
CA ALA A 21 12.48 3.87 11.66
C ALA A 21 12.42 2.42 12.17
N MET A 22 11.24 1.95 12.60
CA MET A 22 11.02 0.56 13.01
C MET A 22 11.33 -0.41 11.85
N TYR A 23 10.76 -0.16 10.66
CA TYR A 23 10.95 -1.03 9.51
C TYR A 23 12.42 -1.07 9.05
N GLY A 24 13.13 0.06 9.09
CA GLY A 24 14.57 0.12 8.77
C GLY A 24 15.46 -0.61 9.78
N ALA A 25 15.06 -0.67 11.06
CA ALA A 25 15.74 -1.47 12.06
C ALA A 25 15.52 -2.98 11.83
N GLU A 26 14.33 -3.37 11.37
CA GLU A 26 13.99 -4.76 11.10
C GLU A 26 14.47 -5.26 9.73
N VAL A 27 14.60 -4.37 8.74
CA VAL A 27 14.99 -4.67 7.35
C VAL A 27 16.10 -3.69 6.90
N PRO A 28 17.38 -3.97 7.17
CA PRO A 28 18.47 -3.03 6.90
C PRO A 28 18.58 -2.55 5.43
N ALA A 29 18.18 -3.38 4.46
CA ALA A 29 18.15 -3.01 3.05
C ALA A 29 17.16 -1.86 2.76
N TYR A 30 16.11 -1.69 3.57
CA TYR A 30 15.19 -0.55 3.48
C TYR A 30 15.90 0.77 3.82
N THR A 31 16.79 0.78 4.82
CA THR A 31 17.56 1.98 5.16
C THR A 31 18.40 2.43 3.98
N THR A 32 19.08 1.50 3.29
CA THR A 32 19.80 1.80 2.05
C THR A 32 18.86 2.31 0.95
N LEU A 33 17.66 1.74 0.81
CA LEU A 33 16.67 2.23 -0.16
C LEU A 33 16.27 3.68 0.12
N VAL A 34 16.01 4.05 1.37
CA VAL A 34 15.66 5.43 1.76
C VAL A 34 16.81 6.38 1.43
N GLU A 35 18.04 6.05 1.81
CA GLU A 35 19.22 6.87 1.52
C GLU A 35 19.42 7.10 0.02
N VAL A 36 19.24 6.04 -0.80
CA VAL A 36 19.36 6.15 -2.26
C VAL A 36 18.21 6.98 -2.84
N SER A 37 16.99 6.80 -2.33
CA SER A 37 15.81 7.58 -2.75
C SER A 37 16.01 9.08 -2.50
N GLU A 38 16.48 9.45 -1.31
CA GLU A 38 16.80 10.84 -0.96
C GLU A 38 17.89 11.42 -1.86
N ALA A 39 18.93 10.64 -2.17
CA ALA A 39 19.99 11.06 -3.07
C ALA A 39 19.49 11.28 -4.51
N VAL A 40 18.68 10.37 -5.04
CA VAL A 40 18.07 10.48 -6.37
C VAL A 40 17.19 11.73 -6.44
N ASN A 41 16.31 11.94 -5.45
CA ASN A 41 15.40 13.07 -5.45
C ASN A 41 16.13 14.41 -5.42
N ARG A 42 17.13 14.55 -4.55
CA ARG A 42 17.95 15.76 -4.48
C ARG A 42 18.67 16.03 -5.79
N ASP A 43 19.30 15.01 -6.39
CA ASP A 43 20.05 15.17 -7.63
C ASP A 43 19.11 15.48 -8.81
N TYR A 44 17.90 14.90 -8.83
CA TYR A 44 16.88 15.15 -9.84
C TYR A 44 16.36 16.60 -9.78
N VAL A 45 16.03 17.10 -8.58
CA VAL A 45 15.59 18.50 -8.38
C VAL A 45 16.69 19.49 -8.78
N ALA A 46 17.96 19.17 -8.49
CA ALA A 46 19.08 20.02 -8.90
C ALA A 46 19.25 20.09 -10.43
N ALA A 47 18.80 19.07 -11.17
CA ALA A 47 18.96 18.96 -12.62
C ALA A 47 17.72 19.39 -13.43
N HIS A 48 16.53 19.44 -12.82
CA HIS A 48 15.26 19.68 -13.52
C HIS A 48 14.45 20.81 -12.87
N ALA A 49 14.22 21.89 -13.60
CA ALA A 49 13.53 23.08 -13.10
C ALA A 49 12.07 22.82 -12.67
N GLU A 50 11.40 21.83 -13.25
CA GLU A 50 10.00 21.49 -12.96
C GLU A 50 9.82 20.27 -12.06
N ALA A 51 10.89 19.81 -11.39
CA ALA A 51 10.89 18.58 -10.58
C ALA A 51 9.85 18.55 -9.46
N GLU A 52 9.43 19.71 -8.94
CA GLU A 52 8.52 19.82 -7.80
C GLU A 52 7.04 19.98 -8.19
N ARG A 53 6.71 19.92 -9.49
CA ARG A 53 5.34 20.14 -9.97
C ARG A 53 4.32 19.10 -9.49
N LEU A 54 4.77 17.90 -9.11
CA LEU A 54 3.97 16.81 -8.52
C LEU A 54 4.22 16.65 -7.00
N GLY A 55 4.71 17.71 -6.35
CA GLY A 55 4.98 17.78 -4.92
C GLY A 55 6.38 18.32 -4.62
N SER A 56 6.48 19.16 -3.58
CA SER A 56 7.77 19.67 -3.10
C SER A 56 8.72 18.54 -2.69
N LEU A 57 10.02 18.79 -2.75
CA LEU A 57 11.05 17.83 -2.32
C LEU A 57 10.80 17.37 -0.88
N GLN A 58 10.39 18.28 0.00
CA GLN A 58 10.04 17.93 1.38
C GLN A 58 8.87 16.94 1.44
N ARG A 59 7.81 17.15 0.65
CA ARG A 59 6.68 16.22 0.55
C ARG A 59 7.14 14.88 0.00
N VAL A 60 7.89 14.87 -1.11
CA VAL A 60 8.37 13.64 -1.77
C VAL A 60 9.28 12.81 -0.87
N THR A 61 10.20 13.45 -0.13
CA THR A 61 11.08 12.76 0.83
C THR A 61 10.31 12.22 2.05
N ALA A 62 9.25 12.89 2.49
CA ALA A 62 8.41 12.40 3.58
C ALA A 62 7.41 11.32 3.11
N GLU A 63 7.06 11.32 1.83
CA GLU A 63 6.04 10.48 1.22
C GLU A 63 6.44 9.01 1.24
N ARG A 64 5.54 8.21 1.82
CA ARG A 64 5.66 6.76 1.92
C ARG A 64 4.29 6.13 1.77
N HIS A 65 4.26 4.89 1.33
CA HIS A 65 3.13 4.03 1.61
C HIS A 65 3.56 2.75 2.32
N GLY A 66 2.71 2.22 3.19
CA GLY A 66 2.87 0.89 3.75
C GLY A 66 1.86 -0.09 3.15
N ALA A 67 2.11 -1.37 3.34
CA ALA A 67 1.09 -2.40 3.13
C ALA A 67 0.98 -3.30 4.34
N ILE A 68 -0.25 -3.59 4.76
CA ILE A 68 -0.57 -4.52 5.85
C ILE A 68 -1.62 -5.53 5.40
N ARG A 69 -1.71 -6.62 6.15
CA ARG A 69 -2.74 -7.63 5.91
C ARG A 69 -3.48 -7.99 7.20
N VAL A 70 -4.76 -8.28 7.06
CA VAL A 70 -5.67 -8.72 8.11
C VAL A 70 -6.49 -9.92 7.62
N GLY A 71 -7.06 -10.69 8.53
CA GLY A 71 -7.77 -11.93 8.24
C GLY A 71 -9.29 -11.83 8.30
N SER A 72 -9.85 -10.86 9.03
CA SER A 72 -11.29 -10.79 9.26
C SER A 72 -11.90 -9.39 9.10
N PRO A 73 -13.24 -9.29 8.89
CA PRO A 73 -13.95 -8.01 8.89
C PRO A 73 -13.79 -7.22 10.19
N ALA A 74 -13.72 -7.91 11.34
CA ALA A 74 -13.53 -7.28 12.64
C ALA A 74 -12.13 -6.64 12.75
N GLU A 75 -11.10 -7.32 12.26
CA GLU A 75 -9.74 -6.78 12.18
C GLU A 75 -9.66 -5.60 11.21
N LEU A 76 -10.34 -5.67 10.06
CA LEU A 76 -10.40 -4.56 9.10
C LEU A 76 -11.11 -3.32 9.69
N THR A 77 -12.15 -3.52 10.50
CA THR A 77 -12.82 -2.45 11.25
C THR A 77 -11.86 -1.81 12.27
N ALA A 78 -11.09 -2.62 13.00
CA ALA A 78 -10.10 -2.11 13.95
C ALA A 78 -9.00 -1.29 13.24
N VAL A 79 -8.56 -1.72 12.05
CA VAL A 79 -7.64 -0.94 11.21
C VAL A 79 -8.26 0.40 10.81
N ALA A 80 -9.53 0.42 10.39
CA ALA A 80 -10.21 1.64 10.02
C ALA A 80 -10.34 2.63 11.18
N ASP A 81 -10.62 2.13 12.38
CA ASP A 81 -10.65 2.94 13.60
C ASP A 81 -9.28 3.49 13.97
N LEU A 82 -8.24 2.66 13.88
CA LEU A 82 -6.86 3.06 14.13
C LEU A 82 -6.42 4.17 13.17
N PHE A 83 -6.66 3.97 11.87
CA PHE A 83 -6.24 4.92 10.83
C PHE A 83 -7.07 6.21 10.79
N ALA A 84 -8.32 6.19 11.28
CA ALA A 84 -9.10 7.41 11.44
C ALA A 84 -8.44 8.43 12.40
N ALA A 85 -7.72 7.98 13.43
CA ALA A 85 -6.96 8.85 14.33
C ALA A 85 -5.81 9.59 13.63
N PHE A 86 -5.36 9.07 12.50
CA PHE A 86 -4.35 9.68 11.63
C PHE A 86 -4.98 10.44 10.46
N GLY A 87 -6.30 10.65 10.44
CA GLY A 87 -7.00 11.32 9.35
C GLY A 87 -6.95 10.54 8.03
N MET A 88 -6.92 9.21 8.10
CA MET A 88 -6.85 8.32 6.96
C MET A 88 -8.13 7.51 6.83
N TYR A 89 -8.71 7.49 5.63
CA TYR A 89 -10.01 6.90 5.33
C TYR A 89 -9.89 5.91 4.18
N PRO A 90 -10.77 4.89 4.10
CA PRO A 90 -10.69 3.87 3.06
C PRO A 90 -11.09 4.47 1.70
N VAL A 91 -10.23 4.29 0.71
CA VAL A 91 -10.41 4.74 -0.67
C VAL A 91 -10.19 3.58 -1.62
N GLY A 92 -11.14 3.39 -2.53
CA GLY A 92 -11.11 2.34 -3.54
C GLY A 92 -11.34 0.93 -2.99
N PHE A 93 -11.66 0.03 -3.91
CA PHE A 93 -11.79 -1.40 -3.67
C PHE A 93 -10.97 -2.16 -4.70
N TYR A 94 -10.10 -3.04 -4.22
CA TYR A 94 -9.15 -3.79 -5.03
C TYR A 94 -9.40 -5.28 -4.82
N ASP A 95 -9.91 -5.94 -5.85
CA ASP A 95 -10.14 -7.38 -5.83
C ASP A 95 -8.95 -8.11 -6.48
N LEU A 96 -8.04 -8.61 -5.64
CA LEU A 96 -6.83 -9.29 -6.13
C LEU A 96 -7.11 -10.75 -6.48
N ARG A 97 -8.31 -11.25 -6.18
CA ARG A 97 -8.75 -12.62 -6.52
C ARG A 97 -9.01 -12.76 -8.01
N GLU A 98 -9.30 -11.64 -8.68
CA GLU A 98 -9.57 -11.57 -10.13
C GLU A 98 -8.33 -11.20 -10.95
N ALA A 99 -7.17 -11.06 -10.31
CA ALA A 99 -5.92 -10.80 -11.02
C ALA A 99 -5.49 -12.03 -11.86
N ALA A 100 -4.68 -11.79 -12.91
CA ALA A 100 -4.15 -12.87 -13.76
C ALA A 100 -3.41 -13.96 -12.97
N SER A 101 -2.75 -13.56 -11.88
CA SER A 101 -2.26 -14.45 -10.83
C SER A 101 -3.03 -14.12 -9.56
N PRO A 102 -4.06 -14.91 -9.21
CA PRO A 102 -5.01 -14.53 -8.18
C PRO A 102 -4.38 -14.61 -6.79
N VAL A 103 -4.74 -13.68 -5.91
CA VAL A 103 -4.36 -13.69 -4.50
C VAL A 103 -5.65 -13.67 -3.68
N PRO A 104 -5.81 -14.49 -2.62
CA PRO A 104 -7.07 -14.68 -1.91
C PRO A 104 -7.41 -13.50 -0.97
N VAL A 105 -7.37 -12.27 -1.46
CA VAL A 105 -7.58 -11.06 -0.67
C VAL A 105 -8.42 -10.03 -1.43
N VAL A 106 -9.19 -9.26 -0.66
CA VAL A 106 -9.81 -8.00 -1.11
C VAL A 106 -9.21 -6.86 -0.31
N SER A 107 -9.03 -5.70 -0.92
CA SER A 107 -8.23 -4.62 -0.30
C SER A 107 -8.87 -3.24 -0.48
N THR A 108 -8.47 -2.31 0.38
CA THR A 108 -8.70 -0.87 0.26
C THR A 108 -7.45 -0.13 0.69
N VAL A 109 -7.40 1.18 0.45
CA VAL A 109 -6.28 2.02 0.84
C VAL A 109 -6.75 3.00 1.89
N PHE A 110 -6.11 3.02 3.06
CA PHE A 110 -6.33 4.07 4.04
C PHE A 110 -5.41 5.25 3.72
N ARG A 111 -5.97 6.42 3.45
CA ARG A 111 -5.22 7.64 3.16
C ARG A 111 -6.01 8.92 3.45
N PRO A 112 -5.37 10.09 3.53
CA PRO A 112 -6.09 11.35 3.56
C PRO A 112 -6.88 11.57 2.27
N VAL A 113 -8.04 12.20 2.40
CA VAL A 113 -8.96 12.48 1.29
C VAL A 113 -9.00 13.96 0.89
N ASP A 114 -8.56 14.85 1.77
CA ASP A 114 -8.45 16.29 1.51
C ASP A 114 -7.08 16.63 0.91
N SER A 115 -7.07 17.50 -0.12
CA SER A 115 -5.85 17.87 -0.85
C SER A 115 -4.82 18.61 0.03
N LYS A 116 -5.28 19.41 1.00
CA LYS A 116 -4.40 20.11 1.95
C LYS A 116 -3.78 19.12 2.91
N GLU A 117 -4.54 18.12 3.35
CA GLU A 117 -4.02 17.03 4.18
C GLU A 117 -2.97 16.17 3.44
N LEU A 118 -3.19 15.88 2.16
CA LEU A 118 -2.23 15.20 1.29
C LEU A 118 -0.96 16.04 1.05
N SER A 119 -1.11 17.36 0.93
CA SER A 119 0.03 18.28 0.79
C SER A 119 0.94 18.31 2.03
N ARG A 120 0.34 18.16 3.23
CA ARG A 120 1.06 18.11 4.51
C ARG A 120 1.75 16.78 4.74
N ASN A 121 1.04 15.68 4.54
CA ASN A 121 1.59 14.33 4.66
C ASN A 121 0.70 13.32 3.91
N PRO A 122 1.17 12.76 2.78
CA PRO A 122 0.40 11.83 1.95
C PRO A 122 0.61 10.37 2.36
N PHE A 123 0.86 10.06 3.64
CA PHE A 123 1.06 8.69 4.05
C PHE A 123 -0.18 7.83 3.78
N ARG A 124 0.03 6.65 3.20
CA ARG A 124 -1.02 5.73 2.75
C ARG A 124 -0.73 4.32 3.26
N VAL A 125 -1.76 3.54 3.55
CA VAL A 125 -1.59 2.11 3.85
C VAL A 125 -2.55 1.27 3.01
N PHE A 126 -1.97 0.48 2.10
CA PHE A 126 -2.70 -0.55 1.37
C PHE A 126 -3.04 -1.70 2.34
N THR A 127 -4.32 -1.94 2.58
CA THR A 127 -4.77 -2.94 3.56
C THR A 127 -5.55 -4.04 2.87
N SER A 128 -5.00 -5.24 2.91
CA SER A 128 -5.63 -6.45 2.35
C SER A 128 -6.29 -7.28 3.44
N MET A 129 -7.52 -7.73 3.21
CA MET A 129 -8.23 -8.67 4.05
C MET A 129 -8.34 -10.03 3.34
N LEU A 130 -8.04 -11.12 4.06
CA LEU A 130 -8.21 -12.48 3.56
C LEU A 130 -9.66 -12.77 3.17
N ALA A 131 -9.85 -13.30 1.96
CA ALA A 131 -11.15 -13.58 1.37
C ALA A 131 -11.62 -15.00 1.71
N THR A 132 -11.75 -15.32 3.00
CA THR A 132 -12.02 -16.70 3.50
C THR A 132 -13.30 -17.34 2.99
N ARG A 133 -14.29 -16.54 2.56
CA ARG A 133 -15.56 -16.99 1.97
C ARG A 133 -15.44 -17.47 0.51
N ASP A 134 -14.28 -17.28 -0.12
CA ASP A 134 -14.07 -17.67 -1.50
C ASP A 134 -13.64 -19.13 -1.61
N ALA A 135 -14.60 -19.97 -2.04
CA ALA A 135 -14.42 -21.41 -2.18
C ALA A 135 -13.39 -21.82 -3.24
N ARG A 136 -12.90 -20.87 -4.06
CA ARG A 136 -11.77 -21.14 -4.96
C ARG A 136 -10.46 -21.36 -4.21
N PHE A 137 -10.32 -20.83 -2.99
CA PHE A 137 -9.09 -20.92 -2.20
C PHE A 137 -9.30 -21.67 -0.88
N PHE A 138 -10.50 -21.58 -0.28
CA PHE A 138 -10.80 -22.19 1.01
C PHE A 138 -12.04 -23.06 0.89
N ASP A 139 -11.88 -24.38 0.97
CA ASP A 139 -13.02 -25.27 1.15
C ASP A 139 -13.71 -25.04 2.51
N GLU A 140 -14.87 -25.68 2.71
CA GLU A 140 -15.69 -25.45 3.91
C GLU A 140 -14.96 -25.80 5.21
N ASP A 141 -14.14 -26.86 5.23
CA ASP A 141 -13.37 -27.26 6.41
C ASP A 141 -12.25 -26.25 6.70
N LEU A 142 -11.46 -25.92 5.68
CA LEU A 142 -10.35 -25.00 5.80
C LEU A 142 -10.83 -23.60 6.18
N ALA A 143 -11.91 -23.11 5.56
CA ALA A 143 -12.53 -21.83 5.89
C ALA A 143 -12.98 -21.77 7.36
N GLY A 144 -13.57 -22.85 7.88
CA GLY A 144 -13.99 -22.96 9.28
C GLY A 144 -12.79 -22.94 10.25
N ARG A 145 -11.72 -23.65 9.91
CA ARG A 145 -10.47 -23.68 10.70
C ARG A 145 -9.74 -22.34 10.70
N VAL A 146 -9.62 -21.69 9.54
CA VAL A 146 -9.07 -20.34 9.40
C VAL A 146 -9.88 -19.35 10.22
N THR A 147 -11.22 -19.36 10.12
CA THR A 147 -12.09 -18.48 10.90
C THR A 147 -11.90 -18.69 12.40
N THR A 148 -11.87 -19.96 12.86
CA THR A 148 -11.63 -20.29 14.26
C THR A 148 -10.28 -19.77 14.77
N PHE A 149 -9.23 -19.84 13.93
CA PHE A 149 -7.92 -19.30 14.27
C PHE A 149 -7.96 -17.78 14.41
N LEU A 150 -8.56 -17.09 13.44
CA LEU A 150 -8.66 -15.63 13.39
C LEU A 150 -9.52 -15.07 14.54
N ASP A 151 -10.63 -15.73 14.89
CA ASP A 151 -11.50 -15.29 15.98
C ASP A 151 -10.85 -15.37 17.37
N ARG A 152 -9.77 -16.16 17.52
CA ARG A 152 -9.06 -16.34 18.79
C ARG A 152 -7.93 -15.34 19.00
N ARG A 153 -7.40 -14.74 17.93
CA ARG A 153 -6.28 -13.78 18.04
C ARG A 153 -6.79 -12.36 18.22
N GLN A 154 -5.91 -11.51 18.72
CA GLN A 154 -6.18 -10.09 18.91
C GLN A 154 -5.02 -9.27 18.35
N LEU A 155 -5.21 -8.67 17.18
CA LEU A 155 -4.16 -7.88 16.51
C LEU A 155 -3.87 -6.56 17.20
N PHE A 156 -4.91 -5.90 17.72
CA PHE A 156 -4.82 -4.57 18.32
C PHE A 156 -5.36 -4.59 19.74
N ASP A 157 -4.69 -3.89 20.65
CA ASP A 157 -5.19 -3.63 21.99
C ASP A 157 -6.54 -2.87 21.91
N PRO A 158 -7.64 -3.38 22.52
CA PRO A 158 -8.91 -2.67 22.56
C PRO A 158 -8.83 -1.26 23.12
N ALA A 159 -7.92 -1.00 24.07
CA ALA A 159 -7.69 0.34 24.63
C ALA A 159 -7.05 1.29 23.60
N LEU A 160 -6.14 0.77 22.75
CA LEU A 160 -5.56 1.53 21.63
C LEU A 160 -6.64 1.92 20.62
N ILE A 161 -7.52 0.98 20.25
CA ILE A 161 -8.62 1.24 19.31
C ILE A 161 -9.64 2.22 19.90
N ALA A 162 -9.97 2.11 21.18
CA ALA A 162 -10.85 3.07 21.86
C ALA A 162 -10.25 4.49 21.86
N GLN A 163 -8.95 4.62 22.13
CA GLN A 163 -8.26 5.90 22.04
C GLN A 163 -8.23 6.44 20.60
N ALA A 164 -8.01 5.59 19.60
CA ALA A 164 -8.02 6.00 18.20
C ALA A 164 -9.37 6.62 17.79
N ARG A 165 -10.49 6.00 18.20
CA ARG A 165 -11.84 6.54 17.99
C ARG A 165 -12.03 7.91 18.65
N GLN A 166 -11.52 8.09 19.87
CA GLN A 166 -11.60 9.37 20.58
C GLN A 166 -10.79 10.46 19.86
N ILE A 167 -9.54 10.17 19.47
CA ILE A 167 -8.68 11.10 18.72
C ILE A 167 -9.36 11.51 17.41
N ALA A 168 -9.91 10.55 16.67
CA ALA A 168 -10.60 10.82 15.42
C ALA A 168 -11.85 11.71 15.61
N ALA A 169 -12.59 11.51 16.70
CA ALA A 169 -13.77 12.31 17.03
C ALA A 169 -13.40 13.75 17.46
N ASP A 170 -12.28 13.91 18.17
CA ASP A 170 -11.79 15.21 18.65
C ASP A 170 -11.00 15.98 17.58
N GLY A 171 -10.64 15.32 16.47
CA GLY A 171 -9.82 15.88 15.39
C GLY A 171 -8.33 16.03 15.72
N GLY A 172 -7.87 15.41 16.81
CA GLY A 172 -6.52 15.55 17.33
C GLY A 172 -6.40 15.12 18.79
N CYS A 173 -5.25 15.38 19.40
CA CYS A 173 -5.02 15.11 20.81
C CYS A 173 -3.96 16.04 21.41
N THR A 174 -3.64 15.86 22.70
CA THR A 174 -2.51 16.54 23.33
C THR A 174 -1.18 15.91 22.91
N GLY A 175 -0.09 16.68 22.94
CA GLY A 175 1.28 16.25 22.65
C GLY A 175 1.70 14.92 23.29
N GLU A 176 1.59 14.83 24.62
CA GLU A 176 1.97 13.64 25.40
C GLU A 176 1.14 12.41 25.03
N ALA A 177 -0.19 12.55 24.97
CA ALA A 177 -1.09 11.47 24.55
C ALA A 177 -0.82 11.01 23.11
N GLY A 178 -0.41 11.92 22.22
CA GLY A 178 -0.08 11.63 20.84
C GLY A 178 1.20 10.81 20.68
N GLU A 179 2.22 11.08 21.50
CA GLU A 179 3.48 10.33 21.49
C GLU A 179 3.28 8.88 21.92
N ASP A 180 2.59 8.65 23.03
CA ASP A 180 2.25 7.30 23.50
C ASP A 180 1.35 6.56 22.50
N PHE A 181 0.33 7.25 21.96
CA PHE A 181 -0.55 6.67 20.95
C PHE A 181 0.21 6.20 19.70
N VAL A 182 1.09 7.04 19.16
CA VAL A 182 1.91 6.71 17.98
C VAL A 182 2.83 5.51 18.29
N ALA A 183 3.48 5.48 19.45
CA ALA A 183 4.37 4.39 19.81
C ALA A 183 3.64 3.03 19.87
N ARG A 184 2.46 2.98 20.51
CA ARG A 184 1.65 1.75 20.59
C ARG A 184 1.05 1.35 19.24
N ALA A 185 0.66 2.33 18.41
CA ALA A 185 0.21 2.07 17.04
C ALA A 185 1.32 1.43 16.20
N VAL A 186 2.53 1.98 16.23
CA VAL A 186 3.70 1.43 15.51
C VAL A 186 4.02 0.00 15.99
N ALA A 187 4.01 -0.22 17.31
CA ALA A 187 4.27 -1.53 17.89
C ALA A 187 3.28 -2.62 17.44
N SER A 188 2.06 -2.25 17.03
CA SER A 188 1.06 -3.19 16.49
C SER A 188 1.45 -3.77 15.13
N PHE A 189 2.43 -3.18 14.45
CA PHE A 189 2.92 -3.60 13.13
C PHE A 189 4.36 -4.10 13.15
N ALA A 190 4.96 -4.27 14.33
CA ALA A 190 6.29 -4.85 14.49
C ALA A 190 6.25 -6.36 14.19
N LEU A 191 7.36 -6.90 13.67
CA LEU A 191 7.44 -8.32 13.39
C LEU A 191 7.52 -9.13 14.71
N SER A 192 6.53 -9.98 14.96
CA SER A 192 6.48 -10.79 16.19
C SER A 192 7.57 -11.85 16.27
N GLY A 193 8.19 -12.03 17.44
CA GLY A 193 9.12 -13.13 17.70
C GLY A 193 8.47 -14.48 18.04
N GLU A 194 7.13 -14.55 18.07
CA GLU A 194 6.42 -15.77 18.44
C GLU A 194 6.65 -16.92 17.42
N PRO A 195 6.85 -18.17 17.89
CA PRO A 195 6.97 -19.31 17.00
C PRO A 195 5.71 -19.56 16.18
N VAL A 196 5.88 -19.71 14.88
CA VAL A 196 4.83 -20.03 13.90
C VAL A 196 4.57 -21.54 13.91
N ASP A 197 3.32 -21.99 13.91
CA ASP A 197 3.01 -23.42 13.77
C ASP A 197 3.41 -23.92 12.38
N ARG A 198 4.38 -24.84 12.30
CA ARG A 198 4.94 -25.27 11.00
C ARG A 198 3.92 -26.00 10.13
N ALA A 199 3.14 -26.90 10.73
CA ALA A 199 2.20 -27.72 9.98
C ALA A 199 1.07 -26.85 9.43
N TRP A 200 0.52 -25.98 10.27
CA TRP A 200 -0.55 -25.06 9.88
C TRP A 200 -0.08 -24.04 8.84
N TYR A 201 1.09 -23.44 9.03
CA TYR A 201 1.66 -22.51 8.06
C TYR A 201 1.93 -23.19 6.72
N GLY A 202 2.44 -24.42 6.74
CA GLY A 202 2.68 -25.22 5.53
C GLY A 202 1.40 -25.55 4.76
N GLU A 203 0.32 -25.92 5.45
CA GLU A 203 -0.99 -26.17 4.85
C GLU A 203 -1.54 -24.92 4.15
N LEU A 204 -1.50 -23.76 4.83
CA LEU A 204 -1.93 -22.49 4.22
C LEU A 204 -1.02 -22.06 3.06
N SER A 205 0.29 -22.31 3.15
CA SER A 205 1.25 -21.95 2.11
C SER A 205 1.02 -22.73 0.82
N ALA A 206 0.51 -23.96 0.93
CA ALA A 206 0.14 -24.78 -0.23
C ALA A 206 -1.04 -24.17 -1.02
N ILE A 207 -1.88 -23.36 -0.37
CA ILE A 207 -2.93 -22.56 -1.02
C ILE A 207 -2.35 -21.25 -1.53
N SER A 208 -1.81 -20.45 -0.61
CA SER A 208 -1.23 -19.16 -0.90
C SER A 208 -0.29 -18.72 0.21
N ALA A 209 0.92 -18.30 -0.13
CA ALA A 209 1.84 -17.71 0.83
C ALA A 209 1.24 -16.47 1.53
N VAL A 210 0.36 -15.72 0.85
CA VAL A 210 -0.38 -14.60 1.46
C VAL A 210 -1.38 -15.10 2.49
N ALA A 211 -2.06 -16.22 2.24
CA ALA A 211 -2.95 -16.82 3.22
C ALA A 211 -2.19 -17.32 4.45
N ALA A 212 -1.02 -17.92 4.28
CA ALA A 212 -0.15 -18.34 5.38
C ALA A 212 0.37 -17.16 6.21
N ASP A 213 0.79 -16.09 5.54
CA ASP A 213 1.24 -14.86 6.18
C ASP A 213 0.13 -14.14 6.97
N ILE A 214 -1.13 -14.35 6.58
CA ILE A 214 -2.28 -13.78 7.29
C ILE A 214 -2.79 -14.70 8.39
N ALA A 215 -3.15 -15.94 8.07
CA ALA A 215 -3.85 -16.85 8.96
C ALA A 215 -2.94 -17.88 9.63
N GLY A 216 -1.62 -17.83 9.38
CA GLY A 216 -0.62 -18.68 10.04
C GLY A 216 0.07 -18.01 11.23
N VAL A 217 -0.20 -16.73 11.50
CA VAL A 217 0.48 -15.93 12.53
C VAL A 217 -0.53 -15.25 13.47
N SER A 218 -0.13 -15.01 14.72
CA SER A 218 -0.97 -14.39 15.77
C SER A 218 -1.02 -12.86 15.71
N THR A 219 -0.10 -12.23 14.96
CA THR A 219 0.05 -10.78 14.84
C THR A 219 -0.04 -10.32 13.38
N THR A 220 -0.09 -9.01 13.15
CA THR A 220 0.12 -8.40 11.83
C THR A 220 1.46 -7.68 11.81
N HIS A 221 1.92 -7.28 10.63
CA HIS A 221 3.16 -6.54 10.46
C HIS A 221 3.13 -5.70 9.17
N ILE A 222 4.11 -4.80 9.03
CA ILE A 222 4.35 -4.11 7.75
C ILE A 222 4.96 -5.09 6.75
N ASN A 223 4.23 -5.40 5.67
CA ASN A 223 4.71 -6.25 4.58
C ASN A 223 5.84 -5.57 3.81
N HIS A 224 5.62 -4.30 3.47
CA HIS A 224 6.61 -3.43 2.87
C HIS A 224 6.29 -1.98 3.20
N LEU A 225 7.32 -1.15 3.13
CA LEU A 225 7.23 0.29 3.23
C LEU A 225 7.98 0.88 2.04
N THR A 226 7.31 1.77 1.33
CA THR A 226 7.69 2.20 0.00
C THR A 226 7.94 3.70 -0.01
N PRO A 227 9.19 4.17 -0.16
CA PRO A 227 9.47 5.59 -0.36
C PRO A 227 9.15 6.01 -1.79
N ARG A 228 8.92 7.31 -1.99
CA ARG A 228 8.77 7.89 -3.33
C ARG A 228 10.10 8.40 -3.90
N VAL A 229 10.29 8.16 -5.20
CA VAL A 229 11.35 8.76 -6.01
C VAL A 229 10.84 9.56 -7.19
N LEU A 230 11.64 10.52 -7.64
CA LEU A 230 11.40 11.31 -8.85
C LEU A 230 11.95 10.62 -10.11
N ASP A 231 12.96 9.77 -9.97
CA ASP A 231 13.54 8.98 -11.07
C ASP A 231 13.77 7.54 -10.64
N ILE A 232 12.79 6.69 -10.95
CA ILE A 232 12.84 5.26 -10.59
C ILE A 232 13.91 4.49 -11.37
N ASP A 233 14.26 4.94 -12.58
CA ASP A 233 15.29 4.30 -13.40
C ASP A 233 16.69 4.58 -12.83
N ASP A 234 16.92 5.82 -12.38
CA ASP A 234 18.17 6.19 -11.70
C ASP A 234 18.32 5.48 -10.35
N LEU A 235 17.23 5.40 -9.57
CA LEU A 235 17.23 4.62 -8.34
C LEU A 235 17.55 3.15 -8.61
N TYR A 236 16.86 2.52 -9.58
CA TYR A 236 17.09 1.12 -9.94
C TYR A 236 18.59 0.87 -10.21
N ARG A 237 19.20 1.71 -11.06
CA ARG A 237 20.63 1.65 -11.39
C ARG A 237 21.51 1.79 -10.14
N ARG A 238 21.25 2.77 -9.27
CA ARG A 238 22.03 3.02 -8.05
C ARG A 238 21.90 1.90 -7.01
N MET A 239 20.74 1.26 -6.92
CA MET A 239 20.50 0.10 -6.05
C MET A 239 21.24 -1.13 -6.58
N SER A 240 21.14 -1.43 -7.88
CA SER A 240 21.88 -2.54 -8.51
C SER A 240 23.40 -2.38 -8.36
N GLN A 241 23.93 -1.16 -8.51
CA GLN A 241 25.36 -0.88 -8.30
C GLN A 241 25.84 -1.13 -6.86
N ARG A 242 24.93 -1.10 -5.88
CA ARG A 242 25.22 -1.45 -4.47
C ARG A 242 25.06 -2.95 -4.19
N GLY A 243 24.81 -3.77 -5.21
CA GLY A 243 24.62 -5.21 -5.08
C GLY A 243 23.24 -5.63 -4.56
N ILE A 244 22.27 -4.72 -4.51
CA ILE A 244 20.89 -5.06 -4.13
C ILE A 244 20.19 -5.67 -5.35
N ALA A 245 19.70 -6.90 -5.17
CA ALA A 245 18.99 -7.64 -6.22
C ALA A 245 17.57 -7.08 -6.40
N MET A 246 17.43 -6.17 -7.37
CA MET A 246 16.15 -5.66 -7.84
C MET A 246 15.39 -6.74 -8.62
N ILE A 247 14.06 -6.66 -8.67
CA ILE A 247 13.25 -7.47 -9.60
C ILE A 247 13.46 -6.97 -11.04
N ASP A 248 13.40 -7.87 -12.02
CA ASP A 248 13.83 -7.57 -13.39
C ASP A 248 13.00 -6.51 -14.11
N ALA A 249 11.78 -6.21 -13.65
CA ALA A 249 10.86 -5.29 -14.29
C ALA A 249 10.43 -4.14 -13.38
N ILE A 250 10.41 -2.93 -13.94
CA ILE A 250 9.64 -1.80 -13.40
C ILE A 250 8.22 -1.95 -13.94
N GLN A 251 7.25 -2.04 -13.03
CA GLN A 251 5.84 -2.18 -13.34
C GLN A 251 5.17 -0.81 -13.46
N GLY A 252 4.05 -0.73 -14.18
CA GLY A 252 3.35 0.52 -14.50
C GLY A 252 3.59 0.95 -15.94
N PRO A 253 3.35 2.24 -16.29
CA PRO A 253 3.60 2.74 -17.63
C PRO A 253 5.08 2.64 -18.01
N PRO A 254 5.39 2.52 -19.31
CA PRO A 254 6.76 2.57 -19.79
C PRO A 254 7.39 3.94 -19.51
N ARG A 255 8.71 3.99 -19.52
CA ARG A 255 9.42 5.27 -19.57
C ARG A 255 9.08 5.98 -20.88
N TRP A 256 8.69 7.24 -20.79
CA TRP A 256 8.27 8.06 -21.93
C TRP A 256 8.79 9.49 -21.79
N THR A 257 8.69 10.30 -22.85
CA THR A 257 9.14 11.71 -22.87
C THR A 257 8.06 12.71 -22.48
N GLY A 258 6.80 12.29 -22.45
CA GLY A 258 5.66 13.09 -22.01
C GLY A 258 5.37 12.98 -20.51
N PRO A 259 4.23 13.54 -20.05
CA PRO A 259 3.87 13.51 -18.64
C PRO A 259 3.77 12.10 -18.08
N ASP A 260 4.40 11.84 -16.94
CA ASP A 260 4.28 10.58 -16.21
C ASP A 260 2.84 10.41 -15.70
N VAL A 261 2.25 9.23 -15.87
CA VAL A 261 0.87 8.96 -15.44
C VAL A 261 0.82 7.86 -14.38
N LEU A 262 -0.18 7.92 -13.50
CA LEU A 262 -0.38 6.94 -12.44
C LEU A 262 0.88 6.74 -11.59
N LEU A 263 1.47 5.54 -11.60
CA LEU A 263 2.72 5.27 -10.92
C LEU A 263 3.53 4.21 -11.66
N ARG A 264 4.85 4.29 -11.50
CA ARG A 264 5.81 3.23 -11.81
C ARG A 264 6.38 2.69 -10.50
N GLN A 265 6.57 1.38 -10.41
CA GLN A 265 7.07 0.76 -9.18
C GLN A 265 7.97 -0.44 -9.44
N THR A 266 8.85 -0.72 -8.50
CA THR A 266 9.73 -1.91 -8.51
C THR A 266 10.06 -2.30 -7.07
N SER A 267 10.60 -3.50 -6.87
CA SER A 267 11.00 -3.99 -5.55
C SER A 267 12.39 -4.60 -5.60
N PHE A 268 13.00 -4.78 -4.45
CA PHE A 268 14.09 -5.75 -4.29
C PHE A 268 13.53 -7.02 -3.66
N ARG A 269 14.16 -8.16 -3.94
CA ARG A 269 13.66 -9.45 -3.46
C ARG A 269 13.58 -9.50 -1.94
N ALA A 270 12.52 -10.12 -1.42
CA ALA A 270 12.38 -10.42 -0.01
C ALA A 270 13.62 -11.15 0.53
N LEU A 271 14.15 -10.65 1.66
CA LEU A 271 15.23 -11.34 2.35
C LEU A 271 14.66 -12.60 3.03
N ALA A 272 15.49 -13.63 3.17
CA ALA A 272 15.12 -14.79 3.99
C ALA A 272 15.25 -14.39 5.46
N GLU A 273 14.12 -14.20 6.13
CA GLU A 273 14.08 -13.68 7.50
C GLU A 273 14.04 -14.85 8.48
N PRO A 274 14.95 -14.91 9.47
CA PRO A 274 14.92 -15.94 10.50
C PRO A 274 13.59 -15.92 11.25
N ARG A 275 12.98 -17.09 11.39
CA ARG A 275 11.72 -17.29 12.11
C ARG A 275 11.84 -18.50 13.01
N LEU A 276 11.16 -18.42 14.15
CA LEU A 276 10.94 -19.58 15.00
C LEU A 276 9.70 -20.33 14.50
N PHE A 277 9.80 -21.65 14.42
CA PHE A 277 8.71 -22.54 14.10
C PHE A 277 8.48 -23.50 15.25
N ARG A 278 7.21 -23.72 15.59
CA ARG A 278 6.78 -24.77 16.51
C ARG A 278 6.44 -26.01 15.68
N GLU A 279 7.11 -27.11 16.00
CA GLU A 279 6.87 -28.43 15.42
C GLU A 279 5.70 -29.14 16.12
N ALA A 280 5.18 -30.19 15.49
CA ALA A 280 4.04 -30.96 16.01
C ALA A 280 4.32 -31.64 17.37
N ASP A 281 5.59 -31.93 17.68
CA ASP A 281 6.02 -32.47 18.98
C ASP A 281 6.23 -31.38 20.06
N GLY A 282 5.96 -30.12 19.71
CA GLY A 282 6.09 -28.95 20.58
C GLY A 282 7.50 -28.34 20.62
N THR A 283 8.49 -28.95 19.94
CA THR A 283 9.82 -28.37 19.83
C THR A 283 9.81 -27.08 19.01
N VAL A 284 10.78 -26.20 19.27
CA VAL A 284 10.94 -24.95 18.51
C VAL A 284 12.23 -25.04 17.73
N ALA A 285 12.13 -24.86 16.41
CA ALA A 285 13.24 -24.89 15.48
C ALA A 285 13.35 -23.56 14.73
N GLU A 286 14.57 -23.18 14.36
CA GLU A 286 14.78 -22.07 13.45
C GLU A 286 14.42 -22.47 12.01
N GLY A 287 13.83 -21.55 11.29
CA GLY A 287 13.59 -21.62 9.86
C GLY A 287 13.66 -20.23 9.25
N THR A 288 13.23 -20.10 8.01
CA THR A 288 13.16 -18.80 7.33
C THR A 288 11.82 -18.62 6.64
N LEU A 289 11.35 -17.38 6.59
CA LEU A 289 10.22 -16.97 5.75
C LEU A 289 10.64 -15.79 4.88
N ARG A 290 9.98 -15.66 3.73
CA ARG A 290 10.15 -14.53 2.80
C ARG A 290 8.83 -13.77 2.72
N VAL A 291 8.60 -12.93 3.72
CA VAL A 291 7.32 -12.22 3.89
C VAL A 291 7.45 -10.71 3.70
N ARG A 292 8.65 -10.15 3.91
CA ARG A 292 8.91 -8.72 3.75
C ARG A 292 9.89 -8.41 2.64
N PHE A 293 9.58 -7.38 1.87
CA PHE A 293 10.42 -6.85 0.80
C PHE A 293 10.44 -5.32 0.84
N GLY A 294 11.40 -4.69 0.19
CA GLY A 294 11.34 -3.25 -0.04
C GLY A 294 10.86 -2.97 -1.44
N GLU A 295 9.95 -2.02 -1.54
CA GLU A 295 9.39 -1.52 -2.78
C GLU A 295 9.68 -0.03 -2.89
N VAL A 296 9.70 0.49 -4.11
CA VAL A 296 9.92 1.90 -4.42
C VAL A 296 9.00 2.33 -5.55
N GLU A 297 8.48 3.56 -5.46
CA GLU A 297 7.52 4.08 -6.44
C GLU A 297 7.91 5.46 -6.95
N ALA A 298 7.59 5.73 -8.22
CA ALA A 298 7.51 7.06 -8.79
C ALA A 298 6.06 7.34 -9.15
N ARG A 299 5.54 8.50 -8.75
CA ARG A 299 4.13 8.88 -8.96
C ARG A 299 4.00 10.03 -9.95
N GLY A 300 3.14 9.81 -10.93
CA GLY A 300 2.73 10.73 -11.98
C GLY A 300 1.36 11.35 -11.73
N LEU A 301 0.71 11.79 -12.82
CA LEU A 301 -0.62 12.39 -12.81
C LEU A 301 -1.73 11.36 -12.54
N ALA A 302 -2.75 11.77 -11.80
CA ALA A 302 -4.01 11.04 -11.73
C ALA A 302 -4.73 11.11 -13.09
N LEU A 303 -5.15 9.95 -13.60
CA LEU A 303 -5.91 9.87 -14.86
C LEU A 303 -7.41 9.99 -14.61
N THR A 304 -8.11 10.62 -15.54
CA THR A 304 -9.58 10.53 -15.61
C THR A 304 -9.99 9.12 -16.01
N ARG A 305 -11.29 8.79 -15.94
CA ARG A 305 -11.80 7.51 -16.46
C ARG A 305 -11.42 7.28 -17.92
N LYS A 306 -11.52 8.32 -18.77
CA LYS A 306 -11.08 8.29 -20.18
C LYS A 306 -9.58 8.05 -20.31
N GLY A 307 -8.75 8.71 -19.49
CA GLY A 307 -7.32 8.45 -19.46
C GLY A 307 -7.00 7.03 -19.04
N ARG A 308 -7.73 6.50 -18.05
CA ARG A 308 -7.57 5.12 -17.57
C ARG A 308 -7.93 4.09 -18.63
N GLU A 309 -9.02 4.29 -19.38
CA GLU A 309 -9.37 3.43 -20.52
C GLU A 309 -8.25 3.37 -21.56
N ARG A 310 -7.63 4.51 -21.87
CA ARG A 310 -6.46 4.56 -22.78
C ARG A 310 -5.24 3.88 -22.19
N PHE A 311 -4.98 4.07 -20.90
CA PHE A 311 -3.92 3.37 -20.18
C PHE A 311 -4.09 1.85 -20.28
N ASP A 312 -5.29 1.34 -19.96
CA ASP A 312 -5.57 -0.09 -19.98
C ASP A 312 -5.43 -0.65 -21.41
N ALA A 313 -5.88 0.08 -22.44
CA ALA A 313 -5.72 -0.31 -23.84
C ALA A 313 -4.25 -0.33 -24.30
N ALA A 314 -3.45 0.67 -23.91
CA ALA A 314 -2.02 0.72 -24.20
C ALA A 314 -1.26 -0.42 -23.51
N MET A 315 -1.56 -0.68 -22.24
CA MET A 315 -0.93 -1.74 -21.44
C MET A 315 -1.30 -3.15 -21.90
N ALA A 316 -2.42 -3.32 -22.60
CA ALA A 316 -2.82 -4.59 -23.22
C ALA A 316 -2.03 -4.93 -24.49
N ALA A 317 -1.27 -3.97 -25.05
CA ALA A 317 -0.44 -4.23 -26.22
C ALA A 317 0.76 -5.15 -25.86
N PRO A 318 1.27 -5.97 -26.80
CA PRO A 318 2.44 -6.81 -26.56
C PRO A 318 3.70 -6.03 -26.19
N ASP A 319 3.84 -4.80 -26.70
CA ASP A 319 4.88 -3.84 -26.36
C ASP A 319 4.25 -2.46 -26.10
N PRO A 320 3.84 -2.18 -24.84
CA PRO A 320 3.23 -0.90 -24.49
C PRO A 320 4.13 0.31 -24.77
N ALA A 321 5.46 0.14 -24.70
CA ALA A 321 6.40 1.24 -24.94
C ALA A 321 6.41 1.67 -26.42
N ALA A 322 6.28 0.72 -27.35
CA ALA A 322 6.25 1.01 -28.78
C ALA A 322 4.99 1.78 -29.22
N VAL A 323 3.86 1.57 -28.55
CA VAL A 323 2.56 2.17 -28.93
C VAL A 323 2.16 3.35 -28.04
N TRP A 324 2.91 3.66 -26.98
CA TRP A 324 2.50 4.60 -25.93
C TRP A 324 2.04 5.97 -26.47
N GLY A 325 2.80 6.53 -27.41
CA GLY A 325 2.52 7.83 -28.04
C GLY A 325 1.24 7.86 -28.89
N GLU A 326 0.66 6.72 -29.24
CA GLU A 326 -0.65 6.66 -29.91
C GLU A 326 -1.80 6.93 -28.92
N TYR A 327 -1.58 6.66 -27.64
CA TYR A 327 -2.60 6.75 -26.58
C TYR A 327 -2.47 8.03 -25.77
N PHE A 328 -1.23 8.45 -25.48
CA PHE A 328 -0.94 9.61 -24.64
C PHE A 328 -0.16 10.69 -25.40
N PRO A 329 -0.62 11.95 -25.37
CA PRO A 329 0.19 13.06 -25.86
C PRO A 329 1.44 13.27 -24.99
N ASP A 330 2.43 13.94 -25.56
CA ASP A 330 3.74 14.16 -24.95
C ASP A 330 3.83 15.45 -24.12
N ASN A 331 2.70 16.14 -23.90
CA ASN A 331 2.66 17.41 -23.16
C ASN A 331 1.36 17.57 -22.36
N ASP A 332 1.42 18.36 -21.28
CA ASP A 332 0.30 18.55 -20.36
C ASP A 332 -0.88 19.32 -20.98
N ALA A 333 -0.62 20.24 -21.93
CA ALA A 333 -1.67 21.02 -22.56
C ALA A 333 -2.63 20.12 -23.36
N ASP A 334 -2.10 19.15 -24.08
CA ASP A 334 -2.88 18.16 -24.79
C ASP A 334 -3.52 17.12 -23.85
N MET A 335 -2.83 16.72 -22.78
CA MET A 335 -3.41 15.87 -21.73
C MET A 335 -4.65 16.52 -21.10
N ALA A 336 -4.56 17.81 -20.78
CA ALA A 336 -5.64 18.59 -20.17
C ALA A 336 -6.79 18.84 -21.17
N SER A 337 -6.49 19.30 -22.38
CA SER A 337 -7.50 19.61 -23.40
C SER A 337 -8.27 18.36 -23.86
N GLN A 338 -7.63 17.19 -23.88
CA GLN A 338 -8.27 15.92 -24.18
C GLN A 338 -8.98 15.29 -22.97
N GLY A 339 -8.86 15.87 -21.77
CA GLY A 339 -9.45 15.37 -20.53
C GLY A 339 -8.93 13.99 -20.13
N LEU A 340 -7.63 13.73 -20.31
CA LEU A 340 -7.01 12.44 -20.01
C LEU A 340 -6.48 12.36 -18.58
N ALA A 341 -6.06 13.47 -18.01
CA ALA A 341 -5.56 13.56 -16.64
C ALA A 341 -6.19 14.71 -15.88
N TYR A 342 -6.08 14.67 -14.56
CA TYR A 342 -6.59 15.69 -13.67
C TYR A 342 -5.60 16.85 -13.51
N TYR A 343 -6.10 18.05 -13.72
CA TYR A 343 -5.41 19.32 -13.52
C TYR A 343 -6.34 20.27 -12.78
N ARG A 344 -5.79 21.05 -11.83
CA ARG A 344 -6.57 22.03 -11.07
C ARG A 344 -7.11 23.11 -11.99
N GLN A 345 -8.43 23.26 -12.05
CA GLN A 345 -9.17 24.14 -12.97
C GLN A 345 -8.78 23.99 -14.45
N GLY A 346 -8.29 22.80 -14.82
CA GLY A 346 -7.80 22.52 -16.18
C GLY A 346 -6.46 23.18 -16.54
N ASP A 347 -5.73 23.77 -15.57
CA ASP A 347 -4.44 24.40 -15.78
C ASP A 347 -3.32 23.34 -15.95
N PRO A 348 -2.70 23.22 -17.14
CA PRO A 348 -1.64 22.24 -17.40
C PRO A 348 -0.41 22.38 -16.48
N SER A 349 -0.18 23.56 -15.89
CA SER A 349 0.91 23.79 -14.95
C SER A 349 0.62 23.29 -13.53
N SER A 350 -0.64 22.93 -13.24
CA SER A 350 -1.12 22.51 -11.93
C SER A 350 -1.68 21.08 -11.94
N PRO A 351 -0.85 20.05 -12.21
CA PRO A 351 -1.29 18.67 -12.26
C PRO A 351 -1.72 18.15 -10.89
N VAL A 352 -2.66 17.19 -10.90
CA VAL A 352 -3.06 16.45 -9.70
C VAL A 352 -2.28 15.13 -9.66
N VAL A 353 -1.52 14.91 -8.60
CA VAL A 353 -0.74 13.69 -8.40
C VAL A 353 -1.64 12.49 -8.14
N TYR A 354 -1.25 11.32 -8.65
CA TYR A 354 -1.93 10.06 -8.35
C TYR A 354 -1.58 9.57 -6.94
N GLU A 355 -2.58 9.43 -6.08
CA GLU A 355 -2.45 9.07 -4.66
C GLU A 355 -2.84 7.61 -4.38
N ASP A 356 -3.33 6.88 -5.39
CA ASP A 356 -3.84 5.51 -5.25
C ASP A 356 -2.86 4.49 -5.84
N PHE A 357 -3.34 3.26 -6.10
CA PHE A 357 -2.53 2.09 -6.47
C PHE A 357 -3.00 1.46 -7.76
N LEU A 358 -2.13 0.71 -8.43
CA LEU A 358 -2.49 -0.08 -9.62
C LEU A 358 -2.84 -1.52 -9.18
N PRO A 359 -4.11 -1.97 -9.36
CA PRO A 359 -4.52 -3.30 -8.91
C PRO A 359 -3.67 -4.45 -9.49
N ALA A 360 -3.42 -4.42 -10.81
CA ALA A 360 -2.62 -5.44 -11.50
C ALA A 360 -1.16 -5.44 -11.04
N SER A 361 -0.61 -4.27 -10.71
CA SER A 361 0.77 -4.14 -10.28
C SER A 361 0.97 -4.57 -8.83
N ALA A 362 0.00 -4.32 -7.94
CA ALA A 362 0.03 -4.86 -6.59
C ALA A 362 0.10 -6.40 -6.63
N ALA A 363 -0.77 -7.06 -7.41
CA ALA A 363 -0.73 -8.52 -7.61
C ALA A 363 0.59 -8.99 -8.23
N GLY A 364 1.12 -8.27 -9.22
CA GLY A 364 2.40 -8.58 -9.86
C GLY A 364 3.60 -8.51 -8.91
N ILE A 365 3.66 -7.50 -8.05
CA ILE A 365 4.70 -7.39 -7.01
C ILE A 365 4.55 -8.49 -5.97
N PHE A 366 3.32 -8.79 -5.53
CA PHE A 366 3.09 -9.93 -4.64
C PHE A 366 3.64 -11.20 -5.26
N ARG A 367 3.31 -11.49 -6.52
CA ARG A 367 3.83 -12.68 -7.22
C ARG A 367 5.35 -12.69 -7.32
N SER A 368 5.98 -11.60 -7.76
CA SER A 368 7.43 -11.58 -8.02
C SER A 368 8.29 -11.80 -6.76
N ASN A 369 7.68 -11.66 -5.58
CA ASN A 369 8.34 -11.88 -4.29
C ASN A 369 7.96 -13.21 -3.62
N LEU A 370 7.14 -14.05 -4.28
CA LEU A 370 6.75 -15.37 -3.79
C LEU A 370 7.43 -16.50 -4.59
N ASP A 371 7.68 -17.62 -3.92
CA ASP A 371 8.37 -18.77 -4.53
C ASP A 371 7.42 -19.69 -5.34
N ALA A 372 6.09 -19.52 -5.21
CA ALA A 372 5.07 -20.32 -5.91
C ALA A 372 3.82 -19.49 -6.26
N ASP A 373 3.18 -19.84 -7.37
CA ASP A 373 1.90 -19.26 -7.78
C ASP A 373 0.75 -19.80 -6.91
N THR A 374 -0.28 -18.98 -6.69
CA THR A 374 -1.51 -19.41 -6.00
C THR A 374 -2.40 -20.18 -6.97
N GLU A 375 -2.87 -21.35 -6.57
CA GLU A 375 -3.80 -22.17 -7.36
C GLU A 375 -5.24 -21.92 -6.89
N ALA A 376 -6.05 -21.32 -7.75
CA ALA A 376 -7.49 -21.16 -7.53
C ALA A 376 -8.24 -22.36 -8.13
N ALA A 377 -9.13 -22.98 -7.34
CA ALA A 377 -10.00 -24.04 -7.84
C ALA A 377 -11.01 -23.50 -8.88
N ALA A 378 -11.38 -24.35 -9.84
CA ALA A 378 -12.34 -24.02 -10.90
C ALA A 378 -13.80 -24.04 -10.40
N VAL A 379 -14.14 -23.15 -9.46
CA VAL A 379 -15.46 -23.00 -8.84
C VAL A 379 -15.96 -21.57 -9.05
N ILE A 380 -17.28 -21.38 -9.13
CA ILE A 380 -17.91 -20.06 -9.26
C ILE A 380 -17.77 -19.29 -7.95
N ASP A 381 -17.27 -18.05 -8.00
CA ASP A 381 -17.25 -17.15 -6.85
C ASP A 381 -18.68 -16.81 -6.39
N ARG A 382 -18.98 -17.13 -5.13
CA ARG A 382 -20.23 -16.81 -4.43
C ARG A 382 -19.98 -16.13 -3.09
N SER A 383 -18.77 -15.63 -2.87
CA SER A 383 -18.33 -15.00 -1.62
C SER A 383 -19.06 -13.70 -1.29
N GLY A 384 -19.53 -12.99 -2.33
CA GLY A 384 -20.25 -11.72 -2.20
C GLY A 384 -19.37 -10.53 -1.86
N TYR A 385 -18.04 -10.64 -1.99
CA TYR A 385 -17.14 -9.51 -1.75
C TYR A 385 -17.31 -8.43 -2.84
N THR A 386 -17.70 -7.24 -2.40
CA THR A 386 -17.93 -6.05 -3.23
C THR A 386 -17.52 -4.80 -2.47
N LEU A 387 -17.47 -3.65 -3.16
CA LEU A 387 -17.31 -2.34 -2.52
C LEU A 387 -18.36 -2.11 -1.42
N ASP A 388 -19.64 -2.39 -1.72
CA ASP A 388 -20.75 -2.20 -0.78
C ASP A 388 -20.62 -3.09 0.45
N TRP A 389 -20.27 -4.36 0.23
CA TRP A 389 -19.98 -5.29 1.32
C TRP A 389 -18.83 -4.78 2.20
N MET A 390 -17.76 -4.27 1.59
CA MET A 390 -16.60 -3.77 2.33
C MET A 390 -16.97 -2.51 3.14
N ALA A 391 -17.75 -1.61 2.57
CA ALA A 391 -18.24 -0.43 3.27
C ALA A 391 -19.13 -0.79 4.47
N GLU A 392 -20.03 -1.77 4.31
CA GLU A 392 -20.84 -2.32 5.41
C GLU A 392 -19.96 -2.96 6.48
N ALA A 393 -18.99 -3.79 6.07
CA ALA A 393 -18.08 -4.50 6.98
C ALA A 393 -17.22 -3.55 7.82
N ILE A 394 -16.72 -2.46 7.22
CA ILE A 394 -15.92 -1.43 7.90
C ILE A 394 -16.82 -0.49 8.74
N GLY A 395 -18.11 -0.40 8.41
CA GLY A 395 -19.04 0.55 9.00
C GLY A 395 -18.75 2.01 8.61
N ARG A 396 -18.09 2.23 7.47
CA ARG A 396 -17.69 3.55 6.95
C ARG A 396 -17.80 3.56 5.42
N GLN A 397 -18.03 4.75 4.85
CA GLN A 397 -17.95 4.93 3.40
C GLN A 397 -16.55 4.58 2.91
N VAL A 398 -16.46 3.73 1.88
CA VAL A 398 -15.26 3.57 1.07
C VAL A 398 -15.37 4.55 -0.10
N HIS A 399 -14.46 5.52 -0.17
CA HIS A 399 -14.53 6.59 -1.17
C HIS A 399 -14.18 6.07 -2.57
N ASP A 400 -14.89 6.55 -3.60
CA ASP A 400 -14.41 6.41 -4.98
C ASP A 400 -13.24 7.39 -5.19
N PRO A 401 -12.04 6.93 -5.56
CA PRO A 401 -10.92 7.83 -5.84
C PRO A 401 -11.22 8.86 -6.92
N TYR A 402 -12.04 8.54 -7.93
CA TYR A 402 -12.40 9.50 -8.99
C TYR A 402 -13.18 10.69 -8.47
N ASP A 403 -14.10 10.49 -7.51
CA ASP A 403 -14.85 11.60 -6.90
C ASP A 403 -13.91 12.55 -6.15
N LEU A 404 -12.86 12.01 -5.52
CA LEU A 404 -11.84 12.80 -4.82
C LEU A 404 -10.95 13.59 -5.79
N TYR A 405 -10.57 12.98 -6.92
CA TYR A 405 -9.81 13.68 -7.96
C TYR A 405 -10.65 14.73 -8.67
N ASP A 406 -11.93 14.46 -8.94
CA ASP A 406 -12.88 15.44 -9.48
C ASP A 406 -12.99 16.65 -8.55
N ALA A 407 -13.12 16.43 -7.24
CA ALA A 407 -13.16 17.51 -6.25
C ALA A 407 -11.85 18.31 -6.22
N THR A 408 -10.70 17.62 -6.19
CA THR A 408 -9.36 18.25 -6.19
C THR A 408 -9.14 19.09 -7.45
N ALA A 409 -9.64 18.62 -8.60
CA ALA A 409 -9.51 19.33 -9.86
C ALA A 409 -10.35 20.62 -9.93
N GLN A 410 -11.34 20.81 -9.05
CA GLN A 410 -12.09 22.08 -8.96
C GLN A 410 -11.38 23.14 -8.10
N GLU A 411 -10.40 22.74 -7.29
CA GLU A 411 -9.64 23.65 -6.44
C GLU A 411 -8.76 24.60 -7.26
N PRO A 412 -8.48 25.83 -6.78
CA PRO A 412 -7.54 26.71 -7.44
C PRO A 412 -6.12 26.10 -7.45
N PRO A 413 -5.28 26.48 -8.44
CA PRO A 413 -3.84 26.24 -8.41
C PRO A 413 -3.23 26.57 -7.04
N ALA A 414 -2.31 25.72 -6.57
CA ALA A 414 -1.69 25.82 -5.25
C ALA A 414 -0.61 26.90 -5.20
#